data_AF-A0A6A1VHM3-F1
#
_entry.id   AF-A0A6A1VHM3-F1
#
_cell.length_a   1.000
_cell.length_b   1.000
_cell.length_c   1.000
_cell.angle_alpha   90.00
_cell.angle_beta   90.00
_cell.angle_gamma   90.00
#
_symmetry.space_group_name_H-M   'P 1'
#
loop_
_entity.id
_entity.type
_entity.pdbx_description
1 polymer ?
#
loop_
_entity_poly.entity_id
_entity_poly.type
_entity_poly.pdbx_seq_one_letter_code
_entity_poly.pdbx_strand_id
1 'polypeptide(L)'
;MVANTSKETNWPKRETSSPPFQRKEVGSINTKGFGYPPRFMHGFLSFQRNFQAHDTDILQATAPKVGTTWLKAILFALMNRVCYPDLQQHPLLTKNSHELVPYLDMILYNKETVPDLDHSVSPRLFSTHLSYKLLPTSIKDSTCKIVYLCRDPKDTFVSYWHFLNKKEPQMVKNKDYSFEEAYDMFTRGSSAYGPYWDHVLSYWKESIEKPQKVFFLKFEDLKKHPIAHLRRLAEFLGCPFSLEEEAKGTVDDISRLCSFDNLSNLDVNKNEKSPLLTGIRNNIVSSR
;
A
#
# COMPACT_ATOMS: atom_id res chain seq x y z
N MET A 1 -27.21 30.10 21.96
CA MET A 1 -26.03 30.64 21.26
C MET A 1 -24.83 29.79 21.64
N VAL A 2 -24.43 28.85 20.79
CA VAL A 2 -23.12 28.18 20.88
C VAL A 2 -22.57 28.17 19.46
N ALA A 3 -21.52 28.96 19.25
CA ALA A 3 -20.86 29.14 17.97
C ALA A 3 -20.05 27.89 17.62
N ASN A 4 -20.34 27.31 16.46
CA ASN A 4 -19.60 26.19 15.91
C ASN A 4 -18.56 26.76 14.92
N THR A 5 -17.31 26.90 15.34
CA THR A 5 -16.22 27.32 14.46
C THR A 5 -15.56 26.09 13.84
N SER A 6 -16.08 25.64 12.69
CA SER A 6 -15.37 24.71 11.82
C SER A 6 -14.23 25.46 11.13
N LYS A 7 -12.98 25.12 11.47
CA LYS A 7 -11.82 25.55 10.68
C LYS A 7 -11.80 24.75 9.38
N GLU A 8 -12.27 25.35 8.30
CA GLU A 8 -12.08 24.85 6.94
C GLU A 8 -10.58 24.72 6.64
N THR A 9 -10.12 23.49 6.42
CA THR A 9 -8.79 23.26 5.86
C THR A 9 -8.84 23.56 4.37
N ASN A 10 -8.39 24.75 3.99
CA ASN A 10 -8.23 25.16 2.60
C ASN A 10 -7.15 24.33 1.90
N TRP A 11 -7.57 23.41 1.03
CA TRP A 11 -6.69 22.76 0.07
C TRP A 11 -6.63 23.59 -1.22
N PRO A 12 -5.46 23.77 -1.87
CA PRO A 12 -5.37 24.54 -3.10
C PRO A 12 -6.22 23.90 -4.21
N LYS A 13 -7.18 24.66 -4.73
CA LYS A 13 -7.95 24.31 -5.93
C LYS A 13 -7.03 24.48 -7.13
N ARG A 14 -6.94 23.46 -8.00
CA ARG A 14 -6.19 23.55 -9.26
C ARG A 14 -7.06 24.29 -10.27
N GLU A 15 -6.53 25.35 -10.89
CA GLU A 15 -7.17 25.99 -12.05
C GLU A 15 -7.21 25.00 -13.22
N THR A 16 -8.41 24.79 -13.75
CA THR A 16 -8.69 23.88 -14.86
C THR A 16 -8.36 24.56 -16.19
N SER A 17 -7.08 24.77 -16.47
CA SER A 17 -6.63 25.09 -17.83
C SER A 17 -5.16 24.75 -17.98
N SER A 18 -4.86 23.56 -18.51
CA SER A 18 -3.53 23.25 -19.04
C SER A 18 -3.68 22.43 -20.31
N PRO A 19 -2.86 22.67 -21.35
CA PRO A 19 -3.03 22.07 -22.68
C PRO A 19 -2.72 20.57 -22.70
N PRO A 20 -3.02 19.85 -23.81
CA PRO A 20 -2.84 18.40 -23.88
C PRO A 20 -1.37 18.00 -23.65
N PHE A 21 -1.20 17.11 -22.69
CA PHE A 21 0.06 16.74 -22.06
C PHE A 21 0.86 15.74 -22.92
N GLN A 22 2.06 16.12 -23.38
CA GLN A 22 3.06 15.19 -23.89
C GLN A 22 4.46 15.53 -23.33
N ARG A 23 4.74 15.03 -22.13
CA ARG A 23 6.07 14.50 -21.81
C ARG A 23 5.93 13.34 -20.84
N LYS A 24 6.03 12.15 -21.42
CA LYS A 24 5.91 10.84 -20.78
C LYS A 24 7.14 10.61 -19.92
N GLU A 25 6.96 9.98 -18.77
CA GLU A 25 8.03 9.16 -18.20
C GLU A 25 8.48 8.19 -19.31
N VAL A 26 9.79 8.05 -19.54
CA VAL A 26 10.32 7.08 -20.50
C VAL A 26 9.97 5.69 -19.96
N GLY A 27 8.81 5.17 -20.36
CA GLY A 27 8.31 3.86 -19.99
C GLY A 27 7.21 3.83 -18.92
N SER A 28 6.18 4.70 -18.94
CA SER A 28 4.87 4.40 -18.31
C SER A 28 3.71 4.58 -19.28
N ILE A 29 2.68 3.73 -19.16
CA ILE A 29 1.47 3.73 -20.00
C ILE A 29 0.35 4.42 -19.22
N ASN A 30 -0.37 5.36 -19.87
CA ASN A 30 -1.50 6.03 -19.26
C ASN A 30 -2.76 5.13 -19.37
N THR A 31 -3.31 4.72 -18.23
CA THR A 31 -4.56 3.98 -18.14
C THR A 31 -5.57 4.79 -17.34
N LYS A 32 -6.64 5.26 -17.99
CA LYS A 32 -7.71 6.09 -17.38
C LYS A 32 -7.17 7.30 -16.59
N GLY A 33 -6.10 7.94 -17.08
CA GLY A 33 -5.50 9.11 -16.46
C GLY A 33 -4.39 8.80 -15.44
N PHE A 34 -4.05 7.53 -15.20
CA PHE A 34 -2.97 7.14 -14.28
C PHE A 34 -1.78 6.54 -15.02
N GLY A 35 -0.55 6.85 -14.58
CA GLY A 35 0.67 6.23 -15.08
C GLY A 35 0.81 4.80 -14.56
N TYR A 36 1.13 3.84 -15.42
CA TYR A 36 1.32 2.44 -15.05
C TYR A 36 2.62 1.86 -15.63
N PRO A 37 3.45 1.14 -14.84
CA PRO A 37 4.69 0.57 -15.35
C PRO A 37 4.44 -0.54 -16.40
N PRO A 38 5.04 -0.46 -17.62
CA PRO A 38 4.78 -1.38 -18.72
C PRO A 38 5.15 -2.82 -18.40
N ARG A 39 6.18 -3.04 -17.58
CA ARG A 39 6.61 -4.38 -17.14
C ARG A 39 5.54 -5.14 -16.34
N PHE A 40 4.55 -4.45 -15.79
CA PHE A 40 3.44 -5.06 -15.07
C PHE A 40 2.14 -5.05 -15.91
N MET A 41 2.18 -4.58 -17.16
CA MET A 41 0.97 -4.41 -17.97
C MET A 41 0.24 -5.74 -18.19
N HIS A 42 1.00 -6.83 -18.38
CA HIS A 42 0.43 -8.17 -18.43
C HIS A 42 -0.36 -8.50 -17.15
N GLY A 43 0.29 -8.32 -16.00
CA GLY A 43 -0.34 -8.55 -14.70
C GLY A 43 -1.54 -7.67 -14.42
N PHE A 44 -1.50 -6.38 -14.80
CA PHE A 44 -2.66 -5.50 -14.73
C PHE A 44 -3.84 -6.03 -15.54
N LEU A 45 -3.62 -6.35 -16.83
CA LEU A 45 -4.70 -6.83 -17.70
C LEU A 45 -5.25 -8.18 -17.24
N SER A 46 -4.38 -9.09 -16.82
CA SER A 46 -4.76 -10.39 -16.28
C SER A 46 -5.56 -10.24 -14.98
N PHE A 47 -5.10 -9.36 -14.07
CA PHE A 47 -5.81 -9.03 -12.84
C PHE A 47 -7.21 -8.44 -13.11
N GLN A 48 -7.32 -7.49 -14.04
CA GLN A 48 -8.62 -6.89 -14.41
C GLN A 48 -9.62 -7.92 -14.96
N ARG A 49 -9.15 -8.90 -15.73
CA ARG A 49 -10.02 -9.89 -16.41
C ARG A 49 -10.40 -11.06 -15.53
N ASN A 50 -9.46 -11.53 -14.70
CA ASN A 50 -9.54 -12.86 -14.11
C ASN A 50 -9.74 -12.84 -12.59
N PHE A 51 -9.54 -11.72 -11.89
CA PHE A 51 -9.69 -11.69 -10.44
C PHE A 51 -11.16 -11.63 -10.01
N GLN A 52 -11.56 -12.60 -9.20
CA GLN A 52 -12.86 -12.64 -8.54
C GLN A 52 -12.68 -12.38 -7.04
N ALA A 53 -13.15 -11.20 -6.60
CA ALA A 53 -13.13 -10.84 -5.19
C ALA A 53 -14.13 -11.71 -4.42
N HIS A 54 -13.72 -12.20 -3.25
CA HIS A 54 -14.63 -12.77 -2.27
C HIS A 54 -15.05 -11.68 -1.27
N ASP A 55 -16.25 -11.80 -0.72
CA ASP A 55 -16.78 -10.84 0.26
C ASP A 55 -15.93 -10.75 1.54
N THR A 56 -15.18 -11.80 1.84
CA THR A 56 -14.25 -11.88 2.98
C THR A 56 -12.83 -11.41 2.65
N ASP A 57 -12.53 -11.05 1.40
CA ASP A 57 -11.19 -10.59 1.02
C ASP A 57 -10.84 -9.28 1.72
N ILE A 58 -9.55 -9.13 1.98
CA ILE A 58 -8.95 -7.89 2.49
C ILE A 58 -7.91 -7.42 1.48
N LEU A 59 -8.16 -6.25 0.90
CA LEU A 59 -7.26 -5.61 -0.03
C LEU A 59 -6.54 -4.44 0.63
N GLN A 60 -5.23 -4.56 0.78
CA GLN A 60 -4.38 -3.43 1.11
C GLN A 60 -4.06 -2.60 -0.15
N ALA A 61 -4.54 -1.37 -0.22
CA ALA A 61 -4.25 -0.46 -1.31
C ALA A 61 -3.37 0.70 -0.86
N THR A 62 -2.34 1.04 -1.63
CA THR A 62 -1.48 2.19 -1.32
C THR A 62 -0.94 2.80 -2.60
N ALA A 63 -0.67 4.11 -2.63
CA ALA A 63 0.29 4.62 -3.61
C ALA A 63 1.71 4.08 -3.26
N PRO A 64 2.65 4.00 -4.21
CA PRO A 64 4.02 3.63 -3.89
C PRO A 64 4.61 4.53 -2.79
N LYS A 65 5.41 3.94 -1.89
CA LYS A 65 6.28 4.64 -0.92
C LYS A 65 5.60 5.38 0.24
N VAL A 66 4.32 5.13 0.46
CA VAL A 66 3.55 5.68 1.60
C VAL A 66 3.60 4.83 2.88
N GLY A 67 4.39 3.75 2.92
CA GLY A 67 4.46 2.83 4.07
C GLY A 67 3.88 1.42 3.82
N THR A 68 3.79 0.99 2.56
CA THR A 68 3.24 -0.31 2.17
C THR A 68 3.80 -1.49 2.96
N THR A 69 5.12 -1.63 3.07
CA THR A 69 5.78 -2.75 3.76
C THR A 69 5.34 -2.82 5.22
N TRP A 70 5.20 -1.67 5.87
CA TRP A 70 4.77 -1.59 7.26
C TRP A 70 3.30 -2.00 7.41
N LEU A 71 2.42 -1.50 6.54
CA LEU A 71 1.01 -1.89 6.58
C LEU A 71 0.80 -3.38 6.28
N LYS A 72 1.58 -3.96 5.35
CA LYS A 72 1.53 -5.42 5.07
C LYS A 72 1.86 -6.22 6.31
N ALA A 73 2.92 -5.84 7.02
CA ALA A 73 3.32 -6.48 8.27
C ALA A 73 2.22 -6.38 9.33
N ILE A 74 1.65 -5.18 9.55
CA ILE A 74 0.56 -4.97 10.50
C ILE A 74 -0.66 -5.82 10.15
N LEU A 75 -1.12 -5.79 8.91
CA LEU A 75 -2.31 -6.54 8.48
C LEU A 75 -2.07 -8.05 8.60
N PHE A 76 -0.90 -8.54 8.18
CA PHE A 76 -0.59 -9.95 8.28
C PHE A 76 -0.54 -10.43 9.74
N ALA A 77 0.16 -9.70 10.61
CA ALA A 77 0.25 -10.04 12.03
C ALA A 77 -1.13 -9.99 12.70
N LEU A 78 -1.92 -8.95 12.41
CA LEU A 78 -3.28 -8.81 12.94
C LEU A 78 -4.18 -9.97 12.51
N MET A 79 -4.21 -10.31 11.22
CA MET A 79 -5.11 -11.34 10.68
C MET A 79 -4.71 -12.75 11.07
N ASN A 80 -3.43 -12.99 11.37
CA ASN A 80 -2.91 -14.32 11.69
C ASN A 80 -2.49 -14.47 13.17
N ARG A 81 -2.83 -13.53 14.04
CA ARG A 81 -2.44 -13.55 15.47
C ARG A 81 -2.89 -14.79 16.23
N VAL A 82 -4.00 -15.40 15.83
CA VAL A 82 -4.49 -16.66 16.43
C VAL A 82 -3.72 -17.87 15.87
N CYS A 83 -3.30 -17.81 14.60
CA CYS A 83 -2.52 -18.86 13.94
C CYS A 83 -1.04 -18.85 14.39
N TYR A 84 -0.51 -17.67 14.73
CA TYR A 84 0.86 -17.46 15.20
C TYR A 84 0.87 -16.74 16.55
N PRO A 85 0.41 -17.40 17.63
CA PRO A 85 0.38 -16.79 18.96
C PRO A 85 1.77 -16.63 19.58
N ASP A 86 2.75 -17.46 19.16
CA ASP A 86 4.15 -17.32 19.53
C ASP A 86 4.89 -16.37 18.56
N LEU A 87 5.21 -15.18 19.06
CA LEU A 87 5.90 -14.16 18.28
C LEU A 87 7.31 -14.59 17.83
N GLN A 88 7.96 -15.51 18.55
CA GLN A 88 9.31 -15.98 18.21
C GLN A 88 9.34 -16.85 16.96
N GLN A 89 8.19 -17.40 16.57
CA GLN A 89 8.00 -18.21 15.38
C GLN A 89 7.19 -17.49 14.31
N HIS A 90 6.95 -16.19 14.50
CA HIS A 90 6.08 -15.44 13.61
C HIS A 90 6.69 -15.33 12.20
N PRO A 91 5.93 -15.56 11.12
CA PRO A 91 6.46 -15.55 9.75
C PRO A 91 7.17 -14.26 9.34
N LEU A 92 6.82 -13.11 9.92
CA LEU A 92 7.51 -11.84 9.67
C LEU A 92 8.99 -11.83 10.07
N LEU A 93 9.43 -12.75 10.93
CA LEU A 93 10.84 -12.87 11.31
C LEU A 93 11.68 -13.53 10.22
N THR A 94 11.06 -14.36 9.38
CA THR A 94 11.74 -15.22 8.39
C THR A 94 11.27 -14.99 6.95
N LYS A 95 10.24 -14.17 6.73
CA LYS A 95 9.72 -13.84 5.41
C LYS A 95 9.42 -12.35 5.28
N ASN A 96 9.72 -11.80 4.11
CA ASN A 96 9.36 -10.42 3.80
C ASN A 96 7.82 -10.25 3.75
N SER A 97 7.31 -9.15 4.30
CA SER A 97 5.87 -8.83 4.24
C SER A 97 5.30 -8.78 2.81
N HIS A 98 6.13 -8.48 1.80
CA HIS A 98 5.74 -8.51 0.39
C HIS A 98 5.45 -9.92 -0.14
N GLU A 99 5.98 -10.97 0.48
CA GLU A 99 5.68 -12.37 0.17
C GLU A 99 4.40 -12.83 0.89
N LEU A 100 4.25 -12.43 2.15
CA LEU A 100 3.11 -12.79 3.00
C LEU A 100 1.80 -12.12 2.55
N VAL A 101 1.90 -10.91 2.02
CA VAL A 101 0.76 -10.16 1.45
C VAL A 101 1.12 -9.78 0.02
N PRO A 102 0.94 -10.69 -0.96
CA PRO A 102 1.45 -10.48 -2.32
C PRO A 102 0.67 -9.39 -3.06
N TYR A 103 1.30 -8.81 -4.09
CA TYR A 103 0.60 -7.89 -5.00
C TYR A 103 -0.18 -8.67 -6.05
N LEU A 104 -1.45 -8.30 -6.24
CA LEU A 104 -2.29 -8.96 -7.25
C LEU A 104 -1.76 -8.64 -8.65
N ASP A 105 -1.67 -7.35 -9.00
CA ASP A 105 -1.33 -6.90 -10.35
C ASP A 105 0.16 -7.03 -10.69
N MET A 106 1.05 -6.90 -9.71
CA MET A 106 2.50 -6.92 -9.94
C MET A 106 3.15 -8.31 -9.80
N ILE A 107 2.57 -9.20 -9.00
CA ILE A 107 3.18 -10.50 -8.66
C ILE A 107 2.29 -11.66 -9.06
N LEU A 108 1.07 -11.77 -8.51
CA LEU A 108 0.26 -12.98 -8.68
C LEU A 108 -0.23 -13.13 -10.12
N TYR A 109 -0.81 -12.07 -10.68
CA TYR A 109 -1.34 -12.08 -12.06
C TYR A 109 -0.30 -11.73 -13.12
N ASN A 110 0.91 -11.31 -12.72
CA ASN A 110 2.01 -11.03 -13.65
C ASN A 110 2.84 -12.27 -14.01
N LYS A 111 2.39 -13.47 -13.63
CA LYS A 111 2.94 -14.76 -14.03
C LYS A 111 2.35 -15.21 -15.36
N GLU A 112 2.94 -16.23 -15.98
CA GLU A 112 2.44 -16.82 -17.22
C GLU A 112 1.05 -17.44 -17.07
N THR A 113 0.75 -17.98 -15.88
CA THR A 113 -0.54 -18.59 -15.55
C THR A 113 -1.36 -17.72 -14.60
N VAL A 114 -2.68 -17.79 -14.76
CA VAL A 114 -3.62 -17.19 -13.81
C VAL A 114 -3.51 -17.95 -12.49
N PRO A 115 -3.33 -17.26 -11.35
CA PRO A 115 -3.26 -17.91 -10.05
C PRO A 115 -4.61 -18.53 -9.70
N ASP A 116 -4.60 -19.76 -9.21
CA ASP A 116 -5.75 -20.38 -8.56
C ASP A 116 -5.83 -19.87 -7.11
N LEU A 117 -6.85 -19.06 -6.83
CA LEU A 117 -7.08 -18.45 -5.53
C LEU A 117 -8.30 -19.06 -4.81
N ASP A 118 -8.96 -20.05 -5.42
CA ASP A 118 -10.19 -20.64 -4.88
C ASP A 118 -9.90 -21.56 -3.69
N HIS A 119 -8.73 -22.18 -3.68
CA HIS A 119 -8.25 -23.02 -2.58
C HIS A 119 -7.47 -22.24 -1.49
N SER A 120 -7.40 -20.92 -1.59
CA SER A 120 -6.73 -20.10 -0.58
C SER A 120 -7.55 -20.02 0.72
N VAL A 121 -6.87 -20.10 1.86
CA VAL A 121 -7.50 -19.94 3.18
C VAL A 121 -8.14 -18.56 3.27
N SER A 122 -9.41 -18.51 3.64
CA SER A 122 -10.15 -17.26 3.85
C SER A 122 -10.03 -16.77 5.30
N PRO A 123 -10.04 -15.46 5.57
CA PRO A 123 -10.05 -14.36 4.58
C PRO A 123 -8.71 -14.23 3.85
N ARG A 124 -8.75 -13.96 2.54
CA ARG A 124 -7.53 -13.79 1.74
C ARG A 124 -7.02 -12.35 1.89
N LEU A 125 -5.72 -12.19 2.12
CA LEU A 125 -5.07 -10.89 2.31
C LEU A 125 -4.14 -10.58 1.13
N PHE A 126 -4.48 -9.53 0.38
CA PHE A 126 -3.75 -9.13 -0.82
C PHE A 126 -3.37 -7.65 -0.80
N SER A 127 -2.55 -7.24 -1.77
CA SER A 127 -2.20 -5.84 -1.96
C SER A 127 -2.21 -5.36 -3.41
N THR A 128 -2.33 -4.05 -3.60
CA THR A 128 -2.19 -3.41 -4.91
C THR A 128 -1.68 -1.98 -4.78
N HIS A 129 -1.08 -1.48 -5.86
CA HIS A 129 -0.75 -0.06 -6.04
C HIS A 129 -1.72 0.69 -6.95
N LEU A 130 -2.79 0.04 -7.40
CA LEU A 130 -3.77 0.67 -8.28
C LEU A 130 -4.60 1.72 -7.55
N SER A 131 -4.94 2.80 -8.27
CA SER A 131 -5.96 3.74 -7.81
C SER A 131 -7.31 3.05 -7.73
N TYR A 132 -8.23 3.56 -6.91
CA TYR A 132 -9.56 2.93 -6.76
C TYR A 132 -10.28 2.83 -8.12
N LYS A 133 -10.12 3.86 -8.96
CA LYS A 133 -10.70 3.91 -10.32
C LYS A 133 -10.24 2.74 -11.20
N LEU A 134 -9.03 2.23 -10.97
CA LEU A 134 -8.44 1.11 -11.71
C LEU A 134 -8.69 -0.26 -11.08
N LEU A 135 -9.35 -0.37 -9.92
CA LEU A 135 -9.68 -1.68 -9.37
C LEU A 135 -10.71 -2.43 -10.25
N PRO A 136 -10.62 -3.78 -10.32
CA PRO A 136 -11.63 -4.62 -10.96
C PRO A 136 -13.04 -4.33 -10.43
N THR A 137 -14.06 -4.54 -11.25
CA THR A 137 -15.46 -4.42 -10.84
C THR A 137 -15.82 -5.42 -9.75
N SER A 138 -15.30 -6.65 -9.81
CA SER A 138 -15.49 -7.66 -8.76
C SER A 138 -15.12 -7.13 -7.36
N ILE A 139 -14.03 -6.37 -7.23
CA ILE A 139 -13.66 -5.70 -5.97
C ILE A 139 -14.60 -4.56 -5.62
N LYS A 140 -15.08 -3.79 -6.60
CA LYS A 140 -15.98 -2.64 -6.36
C LYS A 140 -17.38 -3.07 -5.96
N ASP A 141 -17.84 -4.22 -6.46
CA ASP A 141 -19.21 -4.71 -6.30
C ASP A 141 -19.36 -5.68 -5.11
N SER A 142 -18.28 -6.34 -4.66
CA SER A 142 -18.30 -7.23 -3.49
C SER A 142 -18.39 -6.47 -2.16
N THR A 143 -18.43 -7.18 -1.03
CA THR A 143 -18.28 -6.57 0.31
C THR A 143 -16.86 -6.64 0.86
N CYS A 144 -15.86 -7.01 0.04
CA CYS A 144 -14.48 -7.12 0.48
C CYS A 144 -13.99 -5.82 1.10
N LYS A 145 -13.13 -5.93 2.11
CA LYS A 145 -12.61 -4.78 2.86
C LYS A 145 -11.38 -4.22 2.17
N ILE A 146 -11.28 -2.90 2.10
CA ILE A 146 -10.12 -2.19 1.56
C ILE A 146 -9.48 -1.38 2.68
N VAL A 147 -8.19 -1.57 2.90
CA VAL A 147 -7.40 -0.77 3.83
C VAL A 147 -6.46 0.09 3.02
N TYR A 148 -6.68 1.42 3.06
CA TYR A 148 -5.89 2.39 2.32
C TYR A 148 -4.98 3.18 3.25
N LEU A 149 -3.71 3.37 2.87
CA LEU A 149 -2.77 4.24 3.59
C LEU A 149 -2.30 5.37 2.69
N CYS A 150 -2.45 6.61 3.16
CA CYS A 150 -1.79 7.78 2.60
C CYS A 150 -0.67 8.27 3.53
N ARG A 151 0.19 9.13 3.00
CA ARG A 151 1.27 9.79 3.73
C ARG A 151 1.40 11.23 3.24
N ASP A 152 2.07 12.10 4.00
CA ASP A 152 2.44 13.43 3.52
C ASP A 152 3.11 13.33 2.13
N PRO A 153 2.65 14.12 1.15
CA PRO A 153 3.16 14.07 -0.22
C PRO A 153 4.66 14.39 -0.33
N LYS A 154 5.21 15.25 0.54
CA LYS A 154 6.64 15.61 0.54
C LYS A 154 7.47 14.43 1.01
N ASP A 155 7.07 13.78 2.10
CA ASP A 155 7.72 12.57 2.60
C ASP A 155 7.62 11.41 1.60
N THR A 156 6.46 11.28 0.97
CA THR A 156 6.22 10.29 -0.09
C THR A 156 7.15 10.51 -1.27
N PHE A 157 7.27 11.76 -1.72
CA PHE A 157 8.16 12.14 -2.81
C PHE A 157 9.63 11.85 -2.49
N VAL A 158 10.13 12.27 -1.32
CA VAL A 158 11.52 12.00 -0.92
C VAL A 158 11.80 10.50 -0.89
N SER A 159 10.89 9.70 -0.33
CA SER A 159 11.01 8.25 -0.32
C SER A 159 10.99 7.63 -1.73
N TYR A 160 10.19 8.21 -2.63
CA TYR A 160 10.11 7.80 -4.03
C TYR A 160 11.36 8.14 -4.82
N TRP A 161 11.91 9.35 -4.66
CA TRP A 161 13.16 9.75 -5.29
C TRP A 161 14.34 8.85 -4.89
N HIS A 162 14.52 8.58 -3.59
CA HIS A 162 15.53 7.64 -3.12
C HIS A 162 15.32 6.22 -3.67
N PHE A 163 14.07 5.80 -3.82
CA PHE A 163 13.75 4.51 -4.39
C PHE A 163 14.07 4.41 -5.89
N LEU A 164 13.79 5.46 -6.67
CA LEU A 164 14.16 5.53 -8.09
C LEU A 164 15.68 5.45 -8.30
N ASN A 165 16.45 6.11 -7.43
CA ASN A 165 17.91 6.21 -7.53
C ASN A 165 18.68 5.09 -6.81
N LYS A 166 17.98 4.08 -6.27
CA LYS A 166 18.67 2.97 -5.62
C LYS A 166 19.36 2.11 -6.68
N LYS A 167 20.69 2.25 -6.77
CA LYS A 167 21.54 1.47 -7.69
C LYS A 167 21.70 0.02 -7.20
N GLU A 168 21.60 -0.94 -8.10
CA GLU A 168 22.17 -2.27 -7.89
C GLU A 168 22.97 -2.75 -9.11
N PRO A 169 24.03 -3.56 -8.90
CA PRO A 169 25.07 -3.86 -9.90
C PRO A 169 24.57 -4.56 -11.17
N GLN A 170 23.39 -5.19 -11.09
CA GLN A 170 22.78 -5.99 -12.15
C GLN A 170 21.90 -5.13 -13.09
N MET A 171 21.54 -3.91 -12.66
CA MET A 171 20.66 -2.99 -13.39
C MET A 171 21.51 -1.86 -14.00
N VAL A 172 22.36 -2.22 -14.96
CA VAL A 172 23.36 -1.37 -15.64
C VAL A 172 22.73 -0.22 -16.47
N LYS A 173 21.41 0.01 -16.37
CA LYS A 173 20.66 0.95 -17.24
C LYS A 173 19.66 1.88 -16.52
N ASN A 174 19.78 2.11 -15.22
CA ASN A 174 18.94 3.13 -14.59
C ASN A 174 19.58 4.51 -14.76
N LYS A 175 18.84 5.43 -15.41
CA LYS A 175 19.10 6.86 -15.36
C LYS A 175 18.97 7.29 -13.89
N ASP A 176 20.01 7.90 -13.34
CA ASP A 176 19.89 8.61 -12.07
C ASP A 176 18.99 9.83 -12.30
N TYR A 177 17.89 9.92 -11.55
CA TYR A 177 16.99 11.06 -11.60
C TYR A 177 17.50 12.15 -10.66
N SER A 178 17.70 13.37 -11.17
CA SER A 178 17.95 14.50 -10.29
C SER A 178 16.74 14.73 -9.36
N PHE A 179 16.94 15.42 -8.24
CA PHE A 179 15.84 15.78 -7.34
C PHE A 179 14.78 16.59 -8.09
N GLU A 180 15.20 17.56 -8.89
CA GLU A 180 14.35 18.44 -9.70
C GLU A 180 13.58 17.66 -10.78
N GLU A 181 14.25 16.74 -11.48
CA GLU A 181 13.59 15.88 -12.47
C GLU A 181 12.51 15.01 -11.83
N ALA A 182 12.82 14.34 -10.72
CA ALA A 182 11.86 13.51 -10.02
C ALA A 182 10.73 14.35 -9.41
N TYR A 183 11.03 15.55 -8.91
CA TYR A 183 10.05 16.49 -8.34
C TYR A 183 9.07 16.97 -9.40
N ASP A 184 9.58 17.37 -10.58
CA ASP A 184 8.74 17.77 -11.71
C ASP A 184 7.84 16.61 -12.18
N MET A 185 8.38 15.40 -12.29
CA MET A 185 7.60 14.21 -12.62
C MET A 185 6.49 13.93 -11.59
N PHE A 186 6.82 13.96 -10.29
CA PHE A 186 5.86 13.69 -9.21
C PHE A 186 4.75 14.74 -9.17
N THR A 187 5.09 16.02 -9.25
CA THR A 187 4.12 17.13 -9.18
C THR A 187 3.25 17.25 -10.42
N ARG A 188 3.76 16.87 -11.60
CA ARG A 188 2.97 16.76 -12.84
C ARG A 188 2.14 15.49 -12.93
N GLY A 189 2.35 14.53 -12.02
CA GLY A 189 1.64 13.26 -12.00
C GLY A 189 2.15 12.22 -13.00
N SER A 190 3.33 12.44 -13.58
CA SER A 190 4.03 11.52 -14.49
C SER A 190 4.87 10.49 -13.75
N SER A 191 4.45 10.07 -12.55
CA SER A 191 5.10 9.01 -11.78
C SER A 191 4.34 7.70 -11.90
N ALA A 192 5.01 6.58 -11.62
CA ALA A 192 4.35 5.29 -11.53
C ALA A 192 3.18 5.33 -10.54
N TYR A 193 2.00 4.89 -10.99
CA TYR A 193 0.71 4.95 -10.27
C TYR A 193 0.20 6.36 -9.97
N GLY A 194 0.89 7.40 -10.46
CA GLY A 194 0.45 8.79 -10.35
C GLY A 194 -0.72 9.11 -11.31
N PRO A 195 -1.36 10.27 -11.16
CA PRO A 195 -1.02 11.35 -10.22
C PRO A 195 -1.32 11.00 -8.75
N TYR A 196 -0.39 11.33 -7.85
CA TYR A 196 -0.51 10.99 -6.41
C TYR A 196 -1.79 11.53 -5.77
N TRP A 197 -2.12 12.78 -6.06
CA TRP A 197 -3.30 13.45 -5.49
C TRP A 197 -4.60 12.76 -5.90
N ASP A 198 -4.76 12.46 -7.19
CA ASP A 198 -5.92 11.73 -7.71
C ASP A 198 -6.00 10.31 -7.15
N HIS A 199 -4.85 9.67 -6.94
CA HIS A 199 -4.77 8.36 -6.33
C HIS A 199 -5.33 8.38 -4.91
N VAL A 200 -4.82 9.27 -4.05
CA VAL A 200 -5.29 9.44 -2.67
C VAL A 200 -6.76 9.86 -2.63
N LEU A 201 -7.14 10.85 -3.44
CA LEU A 201 -8.50 11.37 -3.48
C LEU A 201 -9.52 10.31 -3.89
N SER A 202 -9.14 9.38 -4.78
CA SER A 202 -10.04 8.29 -5.19
C SER A 202 -10.44 7.38 -4.03
N TYR A 203 -9.50 7.03 -3.14
CA TYR A 203 -9.79 6.22 -1.96
C TYR A 203 -10.43 7.02 -0.83
N TRP A 204 -10.05 8.30 -0.66
CA TRP A 204 -10.66 9.17 0.34
C TRP A 204 -12.17 9.34 0.12
N LYS A 205 -12.58 9.62 -1.13
CA LYS A 205 -14.00 9.75 -1.48
C LYS A 205 -14.78 8.47 -1.17
N GLU A 206 -14.24 7.33 -1.56
CA GLU A 206 -14.88 6.04 -1.29
C GLU A 206 -14.93 5.69 0.20
N SER A 207 -13.96 6.14 1.01
CA SER A 207 -14.04 5.95 2.47
C SER A 207 -15.12 6.79 3.15
N ILE A 208 -15.50 7.93 2.55
CA ILE A 208 -16.63 8.73 3.03
C ILE A 208 -17.94 8.09 2.58
N GLU A 209 -18.03 7.67 1.32
CA GLU A 209 -19.26 7.10 0.74
C GLU A 209 -19.56 5.69 1.27
N LYS A 210 -18.52 4.87 1.52
CA LYS A 210 -18.62 3.47 1.92
C LYS A 210 -17.65 3.17 3.09
N PRO A 211 -17.85 3.78 4.27
CA PRO A 211 -16.94 3.62 5.42
C PRO A 211 -16.85 2.16 5.93
N GLN A 212 -17.87 1.34 5.67
CA GLN A 212 -17.85 -0.09 5.94
C GLN A 212 -16.96 -0.89 4.98
N LYS A 213 -16.60 -0.33 3.82
CA LYS A 213 -15.82 -0.97 2.77
C LYS A 213 -14.38 -0.46 2.71
N VAL A 214 -14.16 0.84 2.89
CA VAL A 214 -12.82 1.44 2.78
C VAL A 214 -12.41 2.10 4.10
N PHE A 215 -11.36 1.57 4.71
CA PHE A 215 -10.73 2.15 5.89
C PHE A 215 -9.52 2.97 5.49
N PHE A 216 -9.65 4.29 5.61
CA PHE A 216 -8.61 5.25 5.20
C PHE A 216 -7.72 5.64 6.38
N LEU A 217 -6.43 5.32 6.27
CA LEU A 217 -5.39 5.61 7.26
C LEU A 217 -4.42 6.67 6.75
N LYS A 218 -3.89 7.45 7.69
CA LYS A 218 -2.73 8.32 7.48
C LYS A 218 -1.52 7.71 8.18
N PHE A 219 -0.39 7.65 7.47
CA PHE A 219 0.87 7.13 7.99
C PHE A 219 1.28 7.82 9.28
N GLU A 220 1.10 9.14 9.35
CA GLU A 220 1.48 9.97 10.48
C GLU A 220 0.64 9.63 11.73
N ASP A 221 -0.66 9.42 11.55
CA ASP A 221 -1.57 9.06 12.65
C ASP A 221 -1.30 7.65 13.15
N LEU A 222 -1.10 6.69 12.21
CA LEU A 222 -0.71 5.32 12.54
C LEU A 222 0.64 5.27 13.28
N LYS A 223 1.60 6.13 12.91
CA LYS A 223 2.90 6.23 13.57
C LYS A 223 2.77 6.85 14.97
N LYS A 224 1.92 7.86 15.13
CA LYS A 224 1.74 8.57 16.40
C LYS A 224 0.94 7.76 17.43
N HIS A 225 -0.07 7.01 16.97
CA HIS A 225 -0.98 6.26 17.84
C HIS A 225 -1.19 4.81 17.34
N PRO A 226 -0.13 3.99 17.27
CA PRO A 226 -0.17 2.68 16.63
C PRO A 226 -1.20 1.74 17.28
N ILE A 227 -1.24 1.68 18.62
CA ILE A 227 -2.15 0.81 19.37
C ILE A 227 -3.62 1.17 19.10
N ALA A 228 -3.97 2.46 19.14
CA ALA A 228 -5.34 2.91 18.91
C ALA A 228 -5.80 2.62 17.47
N HIS A 229 -4.93 2.84 16.49
CA HIS A 229 -5.24 2.51 15.10
C HIS A 229 -5.30 1.01 14.83
N LEU A 230 -4.49 0.21 15.53
CA LEU A 230 -4.53 -1.24 15.43
C LEU A 230 -5.86 -1.81 15.93
N ARG A 231 -6.40 -1.30 17.05
CA ARG A 231 -7.73 -1.67 17.56
C ARG A 231 -8.84 -1.32 16.57
N ARG A 232 -8.84 -0.08 16.06
CA ARG A 232 -9.82 0.37 15.06
C ARG A 232 -9.75 -0.42 13.76
N LEU A 233 -8.54 -0.82 13.36
CA LEU A 233 -8.34 -1.66 12.18
C LEU A 233 -8.91 -3.07 12.42
N ALA A 234 -8.68 -3.66 13.59
CA ALA A 234 -9.25 -4.95 13.98
C ALA A 234 -10.78 -4.93 13.98
N GLU A 235 -11.39 -3.87 14.53
CA GLU A 235 -12.84 -3.65 14.49
C GLU A 235 -13.36 -3.57 13.06
N PHE A 236 -12.71 -2.76 12.20
CA PHE A 236 -13.12 -2.59 10.79
C PHE A 236 -13.07 -3.90 9.99
N LEU A 237 -12.05 -4.73 10.25
CA LEU A 237 -11.86 -6.03 9.62
C LEU A 237 -12.78 -7.13 10.21
N GLY A 238 -13.61 -6.80 11.20
CA GLY A 238 -14.54 -7.75 11.81
C GLY A 238 -13.87 -8.74 12.75
N CYS A 239 -12.67 -8.45 13.24
CA CYS A 239 -11.92 -9.28 14.17
C CYS A 239 -11.40 -8.46 15.36
N PRO A 240 -12.26 -7.78 16.14
CA PRO A 240 -11.82 -6.98 17.29
C PRO A 240 -11.05 -7.84 18.30
N PHE A 241 -10.16 -7.21 19.06
CA PHE A 241 -9.46 -7.89 20.14
C PHE A 241 -10.44 -8.24 21.26
N SER A 242 -10.36 -9.46 21.75
CA SER A 242 -11.08 -9.93 22.93
C SER A 242 -10.48 -9.33 24.21
N LEU A 243 -11.24 -9.35 25.31
CA LEU A 243 -10.74 -8.94 26.63
C LEU A 243 -9.52 -9.77 27.07
N GLU A 244 -9.46 -11.03 26.66
CA GLU A 244 -8.32 -11.91 26.95
C GLU A 244 -7.06 -11.51 26.17
N GLU A 245 -7.20 -11.21 24.87
CA GLU A 245 -6.08 -10.69 24.05
C GLU A 245 -5.58 -9.34 24.57
N GLU A 246 -6.49 -8.46 24.99
CA GLU A 246 -6.14 -7.17 25.62
C GLU A 246 -5.38 -7.39 26.93
N ALA A 247 -5.88 -8.28 27.81
CA ALA A 247 -5.21 -8.59 29.08
C ALA A 247 -3.83 -9.25 28.89
N LYS A 248 -3.63 -10.02 27.82
CA LYS A 248 -2.35 -10.62 27.45
C LYS A 248 -1.37 -9.65 26.80
N GLY A 249 -1.80 -8.43 26.46
CA GLY A 249 -0.96 -7.45 25.76
C GLY A 249 -0.76 -7.77 24.28
N THR A 250 -1.65 -8.54 23.65
CA THR A 250 -1.52 -8.96 22.23
C THR A 250 -1.44 -7.76 21.29
N VAL A 251 -2.14 -6.66 21.60
CA VAL A 251 -2.11 -5.43 20.78
C VAL A 251 -0.71 -4.79 20.80
N ASP A 252 -0.11 -4.70 21.98
CA ASP A 252 1.26 -4.18 22.17
C ASP A 252 2.30 -5.08 21.51
N ASP A 253 2.10 -6.39 21.57
CA ASP A 253 2.95 -7.39 20.94
C ASP A 253 2.97 -7.29 19.42
N ILE A 254 1.80 -7.18 18.78
CA ILE A 254 1.70 -6.95 17.32
C ILE A 254 2.37 -5.61 16.96
N SER A 255 2.12 -4.56 17.75
CA SER A 255 2.72 -3.23 17.52
C SER A 255 4.24 -3.27 17.62
N ARG A 256 4.80 -3.99 18.60
CA ARG A 256 6.24 -4.16 18.80
C ARG A 256 6.86 -4.98 17.67
N LEU A 257 6.26 -6.10 17.31
CA LEU A 257 6.67 -6.96 16.20
C LEU A 257 6.71 -6.18 14.87
N CYS A 258 5.70 -5.35 14.62
CA CYS A 258 5.60 -4.56 13.40
C CYS A 258 6.28 -3.18 13.48
N SER A 259 6.99 -2.88 14.57
CA SER A 259 7.63 -1.57 14.73
C SER A 259 8.71 -1.35 13.66
N PHE A 260 8.98 -0.09 13.32
CA PHE A 260 10.06 0.27 12.39
C PHE A 260 11.40 -0.29 12.88
N ASP A 261 11.69 -0.16 14.17
CA ASP A 261 12.94 -0.62 14.76
C ASP A 261 13.09 -2.13 14.66
N ASN A 262 12.03 -2.90 14.92
CA ASN A 262 12.10 -4.35 14.76
C ASN A 262 12.24 -4.73 13.29
N LEU A 263 11.31 -4.31 12.43
CA LEU A 263 11.27 -4.75 11.04
C LEU A 263 12.52 -4.32 10.25
N SER A 264 13.06 -3.12 10.48
CA SER A 264 14.27 -2.67 9.79
C SER A 264 15.54 -3.43 10.22
N ASN A 265 15.52 -4.06 11.39
CA ASN A 265 16.64 -4.83 11.92
C ASN A 265 16.62 -6.32 11.55
N LEU A 266 15.51 -6.85 11.03
CA LEU A 266 15.43 -8.24 10.59
C LEU A 266 16.25 -8.49 9.31
N ASP A 267 17.00 -9.59 9.28
CA ASP A 267 17.87 -9.93 8.15
C ASP A 267 17.11 -10.08 6.83
N VAL A 268 15.88 -10.62 6.88
CA VAL A 268 14.99 -10.75 5.73
C VAL A 268 14.60 -9.42 5.09
N ASN A 269 14.67 -8.32 5.83
CA ASN A 269 14.42 -6.98 5.30
C ASN A 269 15.71 -6.24 4.90
N LYS A 270 16.89 -6.75 5.30
CA LYS A 270 18.20 -6.19 4.95
C LYS A 270 18.77 -6.78 3.67
N ASN A 271 18.58 -8.09 3.47
CA ASN A 271 19.35 -8.90 2.52
C ASN A 271 18.55 -9.45 1.33
N GLU A 272 17.21 -9.43 1.38
CA GLU A 272 16.40 -9.98 0.29
C GLU A 272 16.14 -8.98 -0.85
N LYS A 273 16.22 -9.51 -2.08
CA LYS A 273 15.83 -8.82 -3.31
C LYS A 273 14.31 -8.75 -3.35
N SER A 274 13.74 -7.58 -3.62
CA SER A 274 12.29 -7.42 -3.76
C SER A 274 11.75 -8.35 -4.84
N PRO A 275 10.70 -9.15 -4.56
CA PRO A 275 10.08 -10.00 -5.58
C PRO A 275 9.44 -9.19 -6.72
N LEU A 276 9.18 -7.88 -6.50
CA LEU A 276 8.62 -6.96 -7.50
C LEU A 276 9.66 -6.47 -8.51
N LEU A 277 10.92 -6.48 -8.09
CA LEU A 277 12.02 -5.76 -8.71
C LEU A 277 13.26 -6.58 -8.44
N THR A 278 13.61 -7.46 -9.38
CA THR A 278 14.86 -8.20 -9.36
C THR A 278 16.02 -7.24 -9.02
N GLY A 279 16.54 -7.34 -7.80
CA GLY A 279 17.65 -6.52 -7.32
C GLY A 279 17.30 -5.22 -6.56
N ILE A 280 16.07 -4.95 -6.11
CA ILE A 280 15.78 -3.79 -5.24
C ILE A 280 15.58 -4.24 -3.79
N ARG A 281 16.40 -3.80 -2.83
CA ARG A 281 16.22 -4.13 -1.41
C ARG A 281 15.06 -3.35 -0.78
N ASN A 282 14.25 -4.01 0.04
CA ASN A 282 13.10 -3.44 0.75
C ASN A 282 13.51 -2.79 2.08
N ASN A 283 14.34 -1.74 2.06
CA ASN A 283 14.71 -1.06 3.30
C ASN A 283 13.47 -0.36 3.89
N ILE A 284 13.13 -0.71 5.13
CA ILE A 284 12.14 -0.01 5.93
C ILE A 284 12.85 1.16 6.58
N VAL A 285 12.49 2.39 6.18
CA VAL A 285 13.11 3.61 6.70
C VAL A 285 12.00 4.47 7.32
N SER A 286 12.13 4.73 8.62
CA SER A 286 11.32 5.76 9.30
C SER A 286 11.77 7.13 8.80
N SER A 287 10.87 7.97 8.27
CA SER A 287 11.22 9.41 8.15
C SER A 287 11.38 9.94 9.58
N ARG A 288 12.53 10.55 9.83
CA ARG A 288 12.79 11.26 11.09
C ARG A 288 11.82 12.42 11.23
#